data_AF-A0A1T1GUK9-F1
#
_entry.id   AF-A0A1T1GUK9-F1
#
_cell.length_a   1.000
_cell.length_b   1.000
_cell.length_c   1.000
_cell.angle_alpha   90.00
_cell.angle_beta   90.00
_cell.angle_gamma   90.00
#
_symmetry.space_group_name_H-M   'P 1'
#
loop_
_entity.id
_entity.type
_entity.pdbx_description
1 polymer ?
#
loop_
_entity_poly.entity_id
_entity_poly.type
_entity_poly.pdbx_seq_one_letter_code
_entity_poly.pdbx_strand_id
1 'polypeptide(L)'
;MFIGIICIIVGFIFGYLWRDSRPENEKPKTQKTRNVYLSYNERQREKIRYYNDADRIRQLNLLSPNESKFMRLLQHQFEDQRLIVKDRRFYIADQDNYPIAIFEYRDGTKELKVKDVEDGIPVFLYKAIISSDAIAEDKQALKSNVA
;
A
#
# COMPACT_ATOMS: atom_id res chain seq x y z
N MET A 1 -59.62 9.34 -30.26
CA MET A 1 -58.37 10.00 -29.82
C MET A 1 -57.95 9.62 -28.39
N PHE A 2 -58.86 9.52 -27.42
CA PHE A 2 -58.52 9.25 -26.02
C PHE A 2 -57.84 7.89 -25.75
N ILE A 3 -58.26 6.83 -26.46
CA ILE A 3 -57.71 5.47 -26.30
C ILE A 3 -56.24 5.39 -26.72
N GLY A 4 -55.86 6.11 -27.79
CA GLY A 4 -54.46 6.13 -28.26
C GLY A 4 -53.51 6.78 -27.26
N ILE A 5 -53.97 7.82 -26.55
CA ILE A 5 -53.18 8.52 -25.52
C ILE A 5 -52.95 7.60 -24.31
N ILE A 6 -53.96 6.82 -23.91
CA ILE A 6 -53.85 5.86 -22.81
C ILE A 6 -52.82 4.75 -23.14
N CYS A 7 -52.84 4.22 -24.38
CA CYS A 7 -51.88 3.19 -24.79
C CYS A 7 -50.42 3.69 -24.77
N ILE A 8 -50.18 4.96 -25.08
CA ILE A 8 -48.83 5.56 -25.05
C ILE A 8 -48.34 5.69 -23.60
N ILE A 9 -49.21 6.13 -22.68
CA ILE A 9 -48.85 6.28 -21.26
C ILE A 9 -48.55 4.91 -20.63
N VAL A 10 -49.37 3.89 -20.91
CA VAL A 10 -49.14 2.53 -20.39
C VAL A 10 -47.86 1.93 -20.98
N GLY A 11 -47.61 2.11 -22.28
CA GLY A 11 -46.37 1.66 -22.92
C GLY A 11 -45.12 2.31 -22.32
N PHE A 12 -45.20 3.61 -21.98
CA PHE A 12 -44.10 4.34 -21.35
C PHE A 12 -43.83 3.85 -19.91
N ILE A 13 -44.88 3.61 -19.12
CA ILE A 13 -44.76 3.10 -17.74
C ILE A 13 -44.14 1.69 -17.73
N PHE A 14 -44.64 0.78 -18.57
CA PHE A 14 -44.09 -0.58 -18.68
C PHE A 14 -42.65 -0.58 -19.22
N GLY A 15 -42.35 0.27 -20.20
CA GLY A 15 -40.99 0.43 -20.72
C GLY A 15 -40.01 0.95 -19.68
N TYR A 16 -40.45 1.88 -18.81
CA TYR A 16 -39.62 2.43 -17.74
C TYR A 16 -39.37 1.41 -16.63
N LEU A 17 -40.40 0.67 -16.19
CA LEU A 17 -40.27 -0.41 -15.20
C LEU A 17 -39.36 -1.56 -15.69
N TRP A 18 -39.40 -1.91 -16.98
CA TRP A 18 -38.55 -2.95 -17.54
C TRP A 18 -37.08 -2.49 -17.71
N ARG A 19 -36.84 -1.18 -17.81
CA ARG A 19 -35.48 -0.62 -17.87
C ARG A 19 -34.75 -0.77 -16.53
N ASP A 20 -35.44 -0.55 -15.42
CA ASP A 20 -34.87 -0.70 -14.07
C ASP A 20 -34.72 -2.17 -13.63
N SER A 21 -35.41 -3.09 -14.31
CA SER A 21 -35.31 -4.53 -14.05
C SER A 21 -34.13 -5.20 -14.78
N ARG A 22 -33.34 -4.45 -15.56
CA ARG A 22 -32.12 -4.98 -16.16
C ARG A 22 -31.04 -5.00 -15.08
N PRO A 23 -30.58 -6.18 -14.63
CA PRO A 23 -29.41 -6.21 -13.76
C PRO A 23 -28.27 -5.54 -14.54
N GLU A 24 -27.74 -4.47 -13.96
CA GLU A 24 -26.51 -3.87 -14.44
C GLU A 24 -25.50 -5.02 -14.49
N ASN A 25 -24.97 -5.31 -15.68
CA ASN A 25 -23.95 -6.32 -15.84
C ASN A 25 -22.72 -5.81 -15.08
N GLU A 26 -22.64 -6.15 -13.80
CA GLU A 26 -21.45 -5.99 -13.01
C GLU A 26 -20.34 -6.69 -13.78
N LYS A 27 -19.44 -5.91 -14.36
CA LYS A 27 -18.22 -6.42 -14.98
C LYS A 27 -17.60 -7.34 -13.92
N PRO A 28 -17.40 -8.64 -14.20
CA PRO A 28 -16.80 -9.50 -13.20
C PRO A 28 -15.44 -8.89 -12.87
N LYS A 29 -15.28 -8.43 -11.62
CA LYS A 29 -13.95 -8.21 -11.06
C LYS A 29 -13.31 -9.58 -11.07
N THR A 30 -12.60 -9.91 -12.14
CA THR A 30 -11.72 -11.07 -12.21
C THR A 30 -10.67 -10.89 -11.13
N GLN A 31 -10.98 -11.30 -9.91
CA GLN A 31 -9.98 -11.75 -8.97
C GLN A 31 -9.37 -12.97 -9.63
N LYS A 32 -8.29 -12.76 -10.38
CA LYS A 32 -7.44 -13.83 -10.86
C LYS A 32 -6.82 -14.48 -9.62
N THR A 33 -7.56 -15.37 -8.96
CA THR A 33 -7.03 -16.33 -7.99
C THR A 33 -6.29 -17.42 -8.76
N ARG A 34 -5.30 -17.02 -9.55
CA ARG A 34 -4.35 -17.98 -10.08
C ARG A 34 -3.39 -18.24 -8.92
N ASN A 35 -3.34 -19.49 -8.45
CA ASN A 35 -2.32 -19.95 -7.51
C ASN A 35 -0.96 -19.89 -8.22
N VAL A 36 -0.46 -18.68 -8.45
CA VAL A 36 0.86 -18.42 -8.99
C VAL A 36 1.78 -18.64 -7.82
N TYR A 37 2.55 -19.72 -7.85
CA TYR A 37 3.74 -19.85 -7.03
C TYR A 37 4.71 -18.76 -7.49
N LEU A 38 4.55 -17.58 -6.91
CA LEU A 38 5.43 -16.45 -7.15
C LEU A 38 6.84 -16.86 -6.76
N SER A 39 7.78 -16.64 -7.67
CA SER A 39 9.20 -16.79 -7.37
C SER A 39 9.57 -15.88 -6.19
N TYR A 40 10.63 -16.22 -5.47
CA TYR A 40 11.11 -15.44 -4.31
C TYR A 40 11.21 -13.95 -4.62
N ASN A 41 11.80 -13.59 -5.76
CA ASN A 41 11.94 -12.20 -6.20
C ASN A 41 10.59 -11.54 -6.50
N GLU A 42 9.64 -12.30 -7.05
CA GLU A 42 8.31 -11.79 -7.35
C GLU A 42 7.52 -11.54 -6.06
N ARG A 43 7.68 -12.39 -5.03
CA ARG A 43 7.11 -12.15 -3.69
C ARG A 43 7.65 -10.85 -3.09
N GLN A 44 8.95 -10.59 -3.18
CA GLN A 44 9.54 -9.35 -2.66
C GLN A 44 9.03 -8.10 -3.40
N ARG A 45 8.87 -8.18 -4.73
CA ARG A 45 8.27 -7.08 -5.52
C ARG A 45 6.81 -6.84 -5.15
N GLU A 46 6.03 -7.91 -4.94
CA GLU A 46 4.62 -7.79 -4.56
C GLU A 46 4.45 -7.20 -3.16
N LYS A 47 5.40 -7.43 -2.24
CA LYS A 47 5.40 -6.82 -0.90
C LYS A 47 5.37 -5.30 -0.95
N ILE A 48 6.01 -4.65 -1.92
CA ILE A 48 6.04 -3.17 -1.99
C ILE A 48 5.07 -2.58 -3.03
N ARG A 49 4.45 -3.41 -3.85
CA ARG A 49 3.55 -2.97 -4.92
C ARG A 49 2.19 -2.54 -4.36
N TYR A 50 1.72 -1.37 -4.79
CA TYR A 50 0.34 -0.94 -4.57
C TYR A 50 -0.58 -1.50 -5.65
N TYR A 51 -1.84 -1.75 -5.30
CA TYR A 51 -2.84 -2.14 -6.28
C TYR A 51 -3.20 -0.98 -7.23
N ASN A 52 -3.29 0.24 -6.68
CA ASN A 52 -3.53 1.47 -7.42
C ASN A 52 -3.03 2.70 -6.61
N ASP A 53 -3.05 3.88 -7.23
CA ASP A 53 -2.63 5.12 -6.56
C ASP A 53 -3.56 5.51 -5.39
N ALA A 54 -4.85 5.15 -5.47
CA ALA A 54 -5.79 5.40 -4.38
C ALA A 54 -5.44 4.60 -3.12
N ASP A 55 -4.96 3.36 -3.28
CA ASP A 55 -4.49 2.48 -2.21
C ASP A 55 -3.22 3.05 -1.58
N ARG A 56 -2.27 3.54 -2.39
CA ARG A 56 -1.12 4.29 -1.89
C ARG A 56 -1.54 5.49 -1.02
N ILE A 57 -2.45 6.33 -1.50
CA ILE A 57 -2.94 7.49 -0.75
C ILE A 57 -3.64 7.07 0.54
N ARG A 58 -4.48 6.02 0.48
CA ARG A 58 -5.16 5.46 1.66
C ARG A 58 -4.15 5.02 2.72
N GLN A 59 -3.09 4.32 2.32
CA GLN A 59 -2.08 3.83 3.25
C GLN A 59 -1.28 4.97 3.88
N LEU A 60 -0.97 6.01 3.13
CA LEU A 60 -0.34 7.23 3.67
C LEU A 60 -1.26 7.95 4.67
N ASN A 61 -2.57 7.99 4.41
CA ASN A 61 -3.54 8.62 5.31
C ASN A 61 -3.80 7.82 6.60
N LEU A 62 -3.46 6.54 6.62
CA LEU A 62 -3.61 5.68 7.81
C LEU A 62 -2.47 5.85 8.82
N LEU A 63 -1.44 6.62 8.48
CA LEU A 63 -0.29 6.86 9.34
C LEU A 63 -0.65 7.76 10.52
N SER A 64 -0.15 7.40 11.70
CA SER A 64 -0.19 8.26 12.88
C SER A 64 0.69 9.50 12.68
N PRO A 65 0.51 10.56 13.50
CA PRO A 65 1.38 11.74 13.44
C PRO A 65 2.87 11.41 13.67
N ASN A 66 3.16 10.43 14.52
CA ASN A 66 4.54 10.00 14.81
C ASN A 66 5.11 9.17 13.66
N GLU A 67 4.31 8.25 13.11
CA GLU A 67 4.65 7.48 11.92
C GLU A 67 4.94 8.42 10.73
N SER A 68 4.17 9.49 10.58
CA SER A 68 4.37 10.51 9.54
C SER A 68 5.67 11.30 9.73
N LYS A 69 6.03 11.64 10.98
CA LYS A 69 7.33 12.28 11.30
C LYS A 69 8.49 11.33 11.01
N PHE A 70 8.35 10.06 11.42
CA PHE A 70 9.34 9.04 11.17
C PHE A 70 9.56 8.81 9.66
N MET A 71 8.47 8.75 8.88
CA MET A 71 8.52 8.69 7.42
C MET A 71 9.33 9.84 6.81
N ARG A 72 9.12 11.08 7.28
CA ARG A 72 9.87 12.24 6.80
C ARG A 72 11.37 12.14 7.12
N LEU A 73 11.72 11.62 8.30
CA LEU A 73 13.12 11.39 8.66
C LEU A 73 13.76 10.32 7.77
N LEU A 74 13.05 9.22 7.51
CA LEU A 74 13.51 8.20 6.56
C LEU A 74 13.73 8.81 5.18
N GLN A 75 12.79 9.62 4.69
CA GLN A 75 12.92 10.26 3.38
C GLN A 75 14.13 11.20 3.30
N HIS A 76 14.42 11.94 4.37
CA HIS A 76 15.62 12.78 4.46
C HIS A 76 16.91 11.94 4.54
N GLN A 77 16.89 10.82 5.25
CA GLN A 77 18.08 9.99 5.39
C GLN A 77 18.38 9.17 4.13
N PHE A 78 17.35 8.78 3.37
CA PHE A 78 17.44 7.92 2.18
C PHE A 78 17.05 8.68 0.90
N GLU A 79 17.75 9.77 0.60
CA GLU A 79 17.43 10.65 -0.55
C GLU A 79 17.51 9.95 -1.91
N ASP A 80 18.46 9.03 -2.08
CA ASP A 80 18.71 8.33 -3.35
C ASP A 80 17.79 7.11 -3.54
N GLN A 81 17.12 6.66 -2.48
CA GLN A 81 16.29 5.46 -2.48
C GLN A 81 14.80 5.81 -2.47
N ARG A 82 13.97 4.87 -2.94
CA ARG A 82 12.52 5.04 -2.89
C ARG A 82 11.98 4.59 -1.54
N LEU A 83 11.28 5.48 -0.84
CA LEU A 83 10.51 5.15 0.35
C LEU A 83 9.08 4.75 -0.04
N ILE A 84 8.69 3.54 0.32
CA ILE A 84 7.35 2.98 0.06
C ILE A 84 6.72 2.60 1.40
N VAL A 85 5.50 3.06 1.65
CA VAL A 85 4.76 2.76 2.87
C VAL A 85 3.72 1.69 2.57
N LYS A 86 3.85 0.50 3.16
CA LYS A 86 2.81 -0.53 3.03
C LYS A 86 2.50 -1.24 4.32
N ASP A 87 1.22 -1.37 4.65
CA ASP A 87 0.75 -2.04 5.88
C ASP A 87 1.44 -1.50 7.16
N ARG A 88 1.61 -0.17 7.24
CA ARG A 88 2.35 0.55 8.32
C ARG A 88 3.85 0.21 8.44
N ARG A 89 4.41 -0.46 7.43
CA ARG A 89 5.84 -0.69 7.28
C ARG A 89 6.42 0.28 6.26
N PHE A 90 7.64 0.71 6.52
CA PHE A 90 8.38 1.65 5.69
C PHE A 90 9.49 0.89 4.96
N TYR A 91 9.28 0.63 3.69
CA TYR A 91 10.22 -0.08 2.83
C TYR A 91 11.15 0.93 2.16
N ILE A 92 12.45 0.70 2.27
CA ILE A 92 13.46 1.37 1.44
C ILE A 92 13.75 0.45 0.26
N ALA A 93 13.50 0.94 -0.95
CA ALA A 93 13.66 0.19 -2.17
C ALA A 93 14.68 0.84 -3.12
N ASP A 94 15.35 -0.01 -3.90
CA ASP A 94 16.22 0.41 -4.99
C ASP A 94 15.42 1.03 -6.16
N GLN A 95 16.13 1.56 -7.16
CA GLN A 95 15.59 2.09 -8.41
C GLN A 95 14.67 1.08 -9.12
N ASP A 96 15.00 -0.21 -9.02
CA ASP A 96 14.25 -1.34 -9.59
C ASP A 96 13.04 -1.80 -8.78
N ASN A 97 12.67 -1.05 -7.73
CA ASN A 97 11.60 -1.41 -6.79
C ASN A 97 11.84 -2.79 -6.15
N TYR A 98 13.07 -3.00 -5.69
CA TYR A 98 13.42 -4.15 -4.86
C TYR A 98 13.65 -3.69 -3.42
N PRO A 99 13.01 -4.28 -2.40
CA PRO A 99 13.18 -3.86 -1.01
C PRO A 99 14.58 -4.21 -0.48
N ILE A 100 15.28 -3.21 0.06
CA ILE A 100 16.62 -3.33 0.63
C ILE A 100 16.57 -3.30 2.16
N ALA A 101 15.62 -2.59 2.75
CA ALA A 101 15.41 -2.53 4.19
C ALA A 101 13.96 -2.27 4.55
N ILE A 102 13.55 -2.74 5.72
CA ILE A 102 12.22 -2.52 6.28
C ILE A 102 12.37 -1.78 7.60
N PHE A 103 11.63 -0.69 7.78
CA PHE A 103 11.54 0.04 9.02
C PHE A 103 10.11 -0.07 9.56
N GLU A 104 9.99 -0.41 10.84
CA GLU A 104 8.72 -0.41 11.56
C GLU A 104 8.78 0.62 12.67
N TYR A 105 7.76 1.47 12.77
CA TYR A 105 7.60 2.36 13.91
C TYR A 105 6.44 1.88 14.79
N ARG A 106 6.66 1.86 16.10
CA ARG A 106 5.63 1.56 17.10
C ARG A 106 5.59 2.66 18.14
N ASP A 107 4.38 3.13 18.44
CA ASP A 107 4.17 4.02 19.57
C ASP A 107 4.50 3.29 20.89
N GLY A 108 5.10 4.02 21.82
CA GLY A 108 5.49 3.48 23.12
C GLY A 108 6.04 4.56 24.03
N THR A 109 6.20 4.21 25.31
CA THR A 109 6.80 5.08 26.33
C THR A 109 8.27 4.75 26.58
N LYS A 110 8.70 3.53 26.26
CA LYS A 110 10.09 3.09 26.37
C LYS A 110 10.72 3.02 25.00
N GLU A 111 11.87 3.64 24.90
CA GLU A 111 12.75 3.58 23.74
C GLU A 111 13.25 2.15 23.54
N LEU A 112 13.01 1.60 22.34
CA LEU A 112 13.50 0.28 21.95
C LEU A 112 13.84 0.29 20.46
N LYS A 113 15.03 -0.19 20.12
CA LYS A 113 15.49 -0.44 18.75
C LYS A 113 15.85 -1.91 18.63
N VAL A 114 15.21 -2.63 17.71
CA VAL A 114 15.48 -4.06 17.45
C VAL A 114 15.84 -4.24 15.98
N LYS A 115 16.87 -5.05 15.72
CA LYS A 115 17.29 -5.45 14.38
C LYS A 115 16.93 -6.92 14.17
N ASP A 116 16.28 -7.23 13.06
CA ASP A 116 15.89 -8.58 12.66
C ASP A 116 16.09 -8.76 11.15
N VAL A 117 15.83 -9.94 10.62
CA VAL A 117 15.92 -10.26 9.19
C VAL A 117 14.67 -11.00 8.73
N GLU A 118 13.93 -10.39 7.80
CA GLU A 118 12.74 -11.00 7.18
C GLU A 118 13.04 -11.28 5.70
N ASP A 119 13.07 -12.56 5.31
CA ASP A 119 13.39 -12.98 3.94
C ASP A 119 14.68 -12.32 3.41
N GLY A 120 15.78 -12.41 4.17
CA GLY A 120 17.07 -11.82 3.78
C GLY A 120 17.11 -10.29 3.76
N ILE A 121 16.01 -9.61 4.10
CA ILE A 121 15.93 -8.15 4.17
C ILE A 121 16.03 -7.73 5.63
N PRO A 122 16.94 -6.81 5.99
CA PRO A 122 17.07 -6.30 7.34
C PRO A 122 15.83 -5.50 7.75
N VAL A 123 15.30 -5.81 8.92
CA VAL A 123 14.15 -5.17 9.56
C VAL A 123 14.63 -4.39 10.78
N PHE A 124 14.27 -3.10 10.84
CA PHE A 124 14.57 -2.22 11.95
C PHE A 124 13.28 -1.78 12.63
N LEU A 125 13.05 -2.29 13.84
CA LEU A 125 11.90 -1.91 14.64
C LEU A 125 12.31 -0.77 15.59
N TYR A 126 11.63 0.36 15.44
CA TYR A 126 11.73 1.53 16.30
C TYR A 126 10.49 1.61 17.16
N LYS A 127 10.67 1.70 18.47
CA LYS A 127 9.60 1.99 19.42
C LYS A 127 9.95 3.23 20.21
N ALA A 128 9.05 4.21 20.21
CA ALA A 128 9.20 5.50 20.90
C ALA A 128 10.41 6.36 20.49
N ILE A 129 11.35 5.84 19.70
CA ILE A 129 12.55 6.54 19.24
C ILE A 129 12.25 7.19 17.88
N ILE A 130 12.41 8.51 17.83
CA ILE A 130 12.39 9.29 16.59
C ILE A 130 13.73 10.04 16.54
N SER A 131 14.79 9.36 16.10
CA SER A 131 16.15 9.92 16.06
C SER A 131 16.75 9.75 14.67
N SER A 132 17.18 10.87 14.07
CA SER A 132 17.85 10.88 12.77
C SER A 132 19.19 10.15 12.82
N ASP A 133 19.96 10.34 13.89
CA ASP A 133 21.29 9.74 14.05
C ASP A 133 21.20 8.21 14.11
N ALA A 134 20.20 7.69 14.82
CA ALA A 134 19.96 6.25 14.90
C ALA A 134 19.58 5.62 13.55
N ILE A 135 18.93 6.38 12.65
CA ILE A 135 18.61 5.95 11.28
C ILE A 135 19.86 6.05 10.40
N ALA A 136 20.69 7.07 10.62
CA ALA A 136 21.95 7.25 9.88
C ALA A 136 22.93 6.09 10.13
N GLU A 137 23.07 5.64 11.38
CA GLU A 137 23.84 4.43 11.71
C GLU A 137 23.31 3.20 10.97
N ASP A 138 22.00 3.01 10.91
CA ASP A 138 21.41 1.86 10.24
C ASP A 138 21.61 1.94 8.72
N LYS A 139 21.52 3.14 8.13
CA LYS A 139 21.89 3.35 6.72
C LYS A 139 23.35 2.97 6.47
N GLN A 140 24.28 3.28 7.38
CA GLN A 140 25.67 2.89 7.25
C GLN A 140 25.85 1.37 7.35
N ALA A 141 25.17 0.73 8.31
CA ALA A 141 25.20 -0.73 8.46
C ALA A 141 24.63 -1.47 7.23
N LEU A 142 23.64 -0.88 6.55
CA LEU A 142 23.13 -1.41 5.29
C LEU A 142 24.19 -1.36 4.18
N LYS A 143 24.98 -0.29 4.12
CA LYS A 143 26.06 -0.18 3.13
C LYS A 143 27.21 -1.16 3.38
N SER A 144 27.54 -1.43 4.65
CA SER A 144 28.64 -2.35 4.98
C SER A 144 28.31 -3.82 4.71
N ASN A 145 27.03 -4.20 4.77
CA ASN A 145 26.58 -5.57 4.48
C ASN A 145 26.37 -5.86 2.99
N VAL A 146 26.44 -4.83 2.13
CA VAL A 146 26.27 -4.93 0.67
C VAL A 146 27.64 -4.91 -0.05
N ALA A 147 28.75 -4.91 0.69
CA ALA A 147 30.12 -4.96 0.17
C ALA A 147 30.68 -6.39 0.14
#